data_AF-A0A494Y0X0-F1
#
_entry.id   AF-A0A494Y0X0-F1
#
_cell.length_a   1.000
_cell.length_b   1.000
_cell.length_c   1.000
_cell.angle_alpha   90.00
_cell.angle_beta   90.00
_cell.angle_gamma   90.00
#
_symmetry.space_group_name_H-M   'P 1'
#
loop_
_entity.id
_entity.type
_entity.pdbx_description
1 polymer ?
#
loop_
_entity_poly.entity_id
_entity_poly.type
_entity_poly.pdbx_seq_one_letter_code
_entity_poly.pdbx_strand_id
1 'polypeptide(L)' 'MKNPATKEKIKGLLEGVTKYDLQDRTKVRRWVKTFAKILNEPVTETQEDQLVNFIIAQKIDPNNMLHLIKLYTMFR' A
#
# COMPACT_ATOMS: atom_id res chain seq x y z
N MET A 1 -8.40 -1.48 10.86
CA MET A 1 -9.46 -0.73 10.15
C MET A 1 -10.78 -0.96 10.84
N LYS A 2 -11.57 0.10 11.07
CA LYS A 2 -12.85 0.01 11.80
C LYS A 2 -13.96 -0.69 10.98
N ASN A 3 -13.83 -0.74 9.65
CA ASN A 3 -14.76 -1.44 8.75
C ASN A 3 -14.17 -2.78 8.26
N PRO A 4 -14.73 -3.93 8.68
CA PRO A 4 -14.28 -5.27 8.27
C PRO A 4 -14.38 -5.51 6.76
N ALA A 5 -15.45 -5.06 6.11
CA ALA A 5 -15.67 -5.26 4.67
C ALA A 5 -14.61 -4.54 3.83
N THR A 6 -14.23 -3.32 4.24
CA THR A 6 -13.15 -2.56 3.61
C THR A 6 -11.81 -3.28 3.76
N LYS A 7 -11.55 -3.86 4.93
CA LYS A 7 -10.33 -4.62 5.22
C LYS A 7 -10.23 -5.86 4.32
N GLU A 8 -11.31 -6.63 4.17
CA GLU A 8 -11.31 -7.83 3.33
C GLU A 8 -11.11 -7.50 1.85
N LYS A 9 -11.76 -6.44 1.36
CA LYS A 9 -11.58 -5.96 -0.02
C LYS A 9 -10.13 -5.58 -0.32
N ILE A 10 -9.48 -4.83 0.57
CA ILE A 10 -8.06 -4.46 0.42
C ILE A 10 -7.17 -5.71 0.50
N LYS A 11 -7.47 -6.65 1.41
CA LYS A 11 -6.71 -7.90 1.54
C LYS A 11 -6.75 -8.72 0.24
N GLY A 12 -7.91 -8.87 -0.38
CA GLY A 12 -8.03 -9.59 -1.66
C GLY A 12 -7.25 -8.91 -2.80
N LEU A 13 -7.18 -7.57 -2.82
CA LEU A 13 -6.38 -6.83 -3.81
C LEU A 13 -4.86 -6.98 -3.63
N LEU A 14 -4.42 -7.37 -2.44
CA LEU A 14 -3.01 -7.59 -2.10
C LEU A 14 -2.63 -9.08 -2.04
N GLU A 15 -3.58 -9.98 -2.29
CA GLU A 15 -3.32 -11.40 -2.33
C GLU A 15 -2.36 -11.75 -3.48
N GLY A 16 -1.31 -12.51 -3.18
CA GLY A 16 -0.28 -12.88 -4.15
C GLY A 16 0.68 -11.75 -4.54
N VAL A 17 0.60 -10.56 -3.93
CA VAL A 17 1.54 -9.47 -4.19
C VAL A 17 2.94 -9.86 -3.74
N THR A 18 3.91 -9.64 -4.62
CA THR A 18 5.32 -9.94 -4.37
C THR A 18 6.12 -8.67 -4.10
N LYS A 19 7.35 -8.83 -3.59
CA LYS A 19 8.32 -7.73 -3.48
C LYS A 19 8.56 -7.01 -4.81
N TYR A 20 8.52 -7.74 -5.93
CA TYR A 20 8.76 -7.15 -7.26
C TYR A 20 7.63 -6.22 -7.67
N ASP A 21 6.39 -6.58 -7.33
CA ASP A 21 5.23 -5.73 -7.62
C ASP A 21 5.25 -4.45 -6.79
N LEU A 22 5.76 -4.51 -5.55
CA LEU A 22 5.97 -3.33 -4.70
C LEU A 22 7.15 -2.45 -5.15
N GLN A 23 7.94 -2.90 -6.13
CA GLN A 23 8.96 -2.09 -6.79
C GLN A 23 8.50 -1.56 -8.16
N ASP A 24 7.36 -2.02 -8.68
CA ASP A 24 6.76 -1.52 -9.90
C ASP A 24 5.94 -0.26 -9.62
N ARG A 25 6.47 0.89 -10.07
CA ARG A 25 5.84 2.20 -9.90
C ARG A 25 4.41 2.26 -10.43
N THR A 26 4.12 1.61 -11.54
CA THR A 26 2.81 1.64 -12.19
C THR A 26 1.80 0.86 -11.36
N LYS A 27 2.18 -0.33 -10.86
CA LYS A 27 1.32 -1.14 -9.98
C LYS A 27 1.07 -0.44 -8.65
N VAL A 28 2.13 0.10 -8.03
CA VAL A 28 2.01 0.83 -6.76
C VAL A 28 1.09 2.04 -6.91
N ARG A 29 1.25 2.86 -7.96
CA ARG A 29 0.36 4.01 -8.21
C ARG A 29 -1.09 3.57 -8.39
N ARG A 30 -1.35 2.49 -9.12
CA ARG A 30 -2.70 1.93 -9.28
C ARG A 30 -3.31 1.53 -7.94
N TRP A 31 -2.54 0.90 -7.06
CA TRP A 31 -3.00 0.53 -5.72
C TRP A 31 -3.29 1.74 -4.84
N VAL A 32 -2.39 2.74 -4.80
CA VAL A 32 -2.62 3.98 -4.04
C VAL A 32 -3.95 4.61 -4.45
N LYS A 33 -4.19 4.78 -5.75
CA LYS A 33 -5.45 5.34 -6.26
C LYS A 33 -6.67 4.48 -5.95
N THR A 34 -6.52 3.15 -6.01
CA THR A 34 -7.61 2.21 -5.71
C THR A 34 -7.97 2.25 -4.23
N PHE A 35 -6.98 2.27 -3.35
CA PHE A 35 -7.18 2.31 -1.90
C PHE A 35 -7.72 3.66 -1.45
N ALA A 36 -7.22 4.78 -1.98
CA ALA A 36 -7.79 6.11 -1.77
C ALA A 36 -9.29 6.15 -2.07
N LYS A 37 -9.72 5.57 -3.20
CA LYS A 37 -11.14 5.45 -3.55
C LYS A 37 -11.93 4.55 -2.60
N ILE A 38 -11.36 3.40 -2.21
CA ILE A 38 -12.01 2.45 -1.28
C ILE A 38 -12.20 3.08 0.11
N LEU A 39 -11.24 3.89 0.55
CA LEU A 39 -11.25 4.59 1.82
C LEU A 39 -12.08 5.89 1.77
N ASN A 40 -12.54 6.31 0.58
CA ASN A 40 -13.17 7.60 0.34
C ASN A 40 -12.31 8.80 0.78
N GLU A 41 -10.99 8.64 0.63
CA GLU A 41 -9.97 9.64 0.94
C GLU A 41 -9.25 10.00 -0.36
N PRO A 42 -9.76 10.96 -1.15
CA PRO A 42 -9.14 11.33 -2.41
C PRO A 42 -7.76 11.93 -2.16
N VAL A 43 -6.79 11.52 -2.96
CA VAL A 43 -5.42 12.01 -2.94
C VAL A 43 -5.17 12.85 -4.19
N THR A 44 -4.42 13.94 -4.04
CA THR A 44 -3.93 14.75 -5.15
C THR A 44 -2.82 14.02 -5.91
N GLU A 45 -2.54 14.40 -7.16
CA GLU A 45 -1.45 13.79 -7.95
C GLU A 45 -0.09 13.89 -7.23
N THR A 46 0.20 15.01 -6.59
CA THR A 46 1.42 15.20 -5.79
C THR A 46 1.48 14.22 -4.61
N GLN A 47 0.37 14.02 -3.90
CA GLN A 47 0.31 13.06 -2.79
C GLN A 47 0.42 11.62 -3.28
N GLU A 48 -0.19 11.28 -4.43
CA GLU A 48 -0.01 9.97 -5.07
C GLU A 48 1.47 9.71 -5.33
N ASP A 49 2.18 10.66 -5.92
CA ASP A 49 3.60 10.52 -6.23
C ASP A 49 4.49 10.40 -4.99
N GLN A 50 4.20 11.17 -3.95
CA GLN A 50 4.89 11.07 -2.67
C GLN A 50 4.70 9.69 -2.03
N LEU A 51 3.47 9.17 -2.02
CA LEU A 51 3.15 7.85 -1.48
C LEU A 51 3.83 6.73 -2.29
N VAL A 52 3.80 6.82 -3.61
CA VAL A 52 4.46 5.84 -4.50
C VAL A 52 5.97 5.82 -4.25
N ASN A 53 6.60 7.00 -4.21
CA ASN A 53 8.03 7.13 -3.93
C ASN A 53 8.38 6.55 -2.56
N PHE A 54 7.58 6.86 -1.54
CA PHE A 54 7.75 6.35 -0.19
C PHE A 54 7.70 4.81 -0.16
N ILE A 55 6.66 4.19 -0.72
CA ILE A 55 6.49 2.73 -0.74
C ILE A 55 7.67 2.04 -1.41
N ILE A 56 8.09 2.53 -2.58
CA ILE A 56 9.22 1.95 -3.32
C ILE A 56 10.52 2.09 -2.51
N ALA A 57 10.75 3.27 -1.91
CA ALA A 57 11.94 3.55 -1.12
C ALA A 57 12.06 2.64 0.11
N GLN A 58 10.94 2.17 0.68
CA GLN A 58 10.98 1.21 1.79
C GLN A 58 11.53 -0.17 1.39
N LYS A 59 11.52 -0.52 0.10
CA LYS A 59 11.99 -1.82 -0.43
C LYS A 59 11.41 -3.00 0.35
N ILE A 60 10.12 -2.92 0.65
CA ILE A 60 9.41 -3.87 1.49
C ILE A 60 9.10 -5.16 0.74
N ASP A 61 9.07 -6.26 1.47
CA ASP A 61 8.55 -7.54 0.98
C ASP A 61 7.28 -7.79 1.81
N PRO A 62 6.10 -7.85 1.18
CA PRO A 62 4.85 -7.97 1.90
C PRO A 62 4.71 -9.34 2.58
N ASN A 63 5.55 -10.32 2.20
CA ASN A 63 5.58 -11.65 2.78
C ASN A 63 6.68 -11.78 3.86
N ASN A 64 7.41 -10.72 4.17
CA ASN A 64 8.43 -10.69 5.21
C ASN A 64 7.92 -9.97 6.48
N MET A 65 7.72 -10.74 7.55
CA MET A 65 7.22 -10.23 8.83
C MET A 65 8.08 -9.10 9.44
N LEU A 66 9.41 -9.16 9.31
CA LEU A 66 10.30 -8.12 9.85
C LEU A 66 10.08 -6.77 9.15
N HIS A 67 9.85 -6.80 7.83
CA HIS A 67 9.56 -5.59 7.06
C HIS A 67 8.21 -5.00 7.46
N LEU A 68 7.20 -5.84 7.69
CA LEU A 68 5.86 -5.40 8.13
C LEU A 68 5.89 -4.80 9.54
N ILE A 69 6.64 -5.40 10.48
CA ILE A 69 6.81 -4.86 11.83
C ILE A 69 7.49 -3.48 11.76
N LYS A 70 8.57 -3.36 10.99
CA LYS A 70 9.28 -2.10 10.79
C LYS A 70 8.34 -1.00 10.26
N LEU A 71 7.53 -1.31 9.25
CA LEU A 71 6.51 -0.37 8.75
C LEU A 71 5.52 0.03 9.83
N TYR A 72 4.95 -0.94 10.55
CA TYR A 72 3.97 -0.65 11.60
C TYR A 72 4.54 0.27 12.69
N THR A 73 5.81 0.10 13.06
CA THR A 73 6.48 0.97 14.03
C THR A 73 6.72 2.41 13.55
N MET A 74 6.73 2.68 12.24
CA MET A 74 6.89 4.04 11.72
C MET A 74 5.65 4.93 11.90
N PHE A 75 4.48 4.31 12.07
CA PHE A 75 3.18 5.00 12.14
C PHE A 75 2.51 4.86 13.52
N ARG A 76 3.25 4.38 14.52
CA ARG A 76 2.75 4.15 15.88
C ARG A 76 3.08 5.30 16.81
#